data_AF-A0A1E4B1C0-F1
#
_entry.id   AF-A0A1E4B1C0-F1
#
_cell.length_a   1.000
_cell.length_b   1.000
_cell.length_c   1.000
_cell.angle_alpha   90.00
_cell.angle_beta   90.00
_cell.angle_gamma   90.00
#
_symmetry.space_group_name_H-M   'P 1'
#
loop_
_entity.id
_entity.type
_entity.pdbx_description
1 polymer ?
#
loop_
_entity_poly.entity_id
_entity_poly.type
_entity_poly.pdbx_seq_one_letter_code
_entity_poly.pdbx_strand_id
1 'polypeptide(L)'
;MSTRPSRKPFAPEVRERAVRLVREQRDAYPTQWAAIQAIAPKIGCSAEALRTWVRRAERDAGERPGLTTDERERLKALERENRELKRANEILRKASAFFAAAELDRFTK
;
A
#
# COMPACT_ATOMS: atom_id res chain seq x y z
N MET A 1 2.65 -26.46 -3.76
CA MET A 1 2.81 -25.36 -2.79
C MET A 1 1.44 -25.08 -2.17
N SER A 2 1.18 -25.50 -0.94
CA SER A 2 -0.12 -25.32 -0.28
C SER A 2 -0.30 -23.87 0.15
N THR A 3 -1.15 -23.10 -0.53
CA THR A 3 -1.53 -21.76 -0.09
C THR A 3 -2.42 -21.88 1.15
N ARG A 4 -1.94 -21.42 2.31
CA ARG A 4 -2.76 -21.34 3.52
C ARG A 4 -4.02 -20.50 3.22
N PRO A 5 -5.21 -20.92 3.67
CA PRO A 5 -6.40 -20.10 3.55
C PRO A 5 -6.15 -18.77 4.27
N SER A 6 -6.24 -17.68 3.50
CA SER A 6 -6.17 -16.31 3.99
C SER A 6 -7.30 -16.08 4.98
N ARG A 7 -6.99 -15.76 6.25
CA ARG A 7 -8.01 -15.32 7.21
C ARG A 7 -8.69 -14.08 6.63
N LYS A 8 -10.02 -14.04 6.70
CA LYS A 8 -10.81 -12.88 6.26
C LYS A 8 -10.23 -11.61 6.92
N PRO A 9 -9.89 -10.57 6.13
CA PRO A 9 -9.37 -9.33 6.69
C PRO A 9 -10.38 -8.73 7.67
N PHE A 10 -9.90 -8.16 8.78
CA PHE A 10 -10.76 -7.36 9.66
C PHE A 10 -11.38 -6.21 8.88
N ALA A 11 -12.68 -5.96 9.11
CA ALA A 11 -13.39 -4.82 8.53
C ALA A 11 -12.71 -3.51 8.94
N PRO A 12 -12.65 -2.50 8.06
CA PRO A 12 -11.93 -1.25 8.33
C PRO A 12 -12.46 -0.52 9.57
N GLU A 13 -13.77 -0.57 9.80
CA GLU A 13 -14.45 0.05 10.95
C GLU A 13 -13.95 -0.54 12.27
N VAL A 14 -13.69 -1.85 12.30
CA VAL A 14 -13.14 -2.53 13.48
C VAL A 14 -11.71 -2.08 13.76
N ARG A 15 -10.90 -1.89 12.70
CA ARG A 15 -9.51 -1.41 12.84
C ARG A 15 -9.48 0.02 13.33
N GLU A 16 -10.29 0.89 12.76
CA GLU A 16 -10.39 2.29 13.16
C GLU A 16 -10.86 2.43 14.61
N ARG A 17 -11.89 1.67 14.99
CA ARG A 17 -12.36 1.64 16.39
C ARG A 17 -11.28 1.14 17.33
N ALA A 18 -10.53 0.10 16.97
CA ALA A 18 -9.46 -0.43 17.81
C ALA A 18 -8.31 0.57 17.98
N VAL A 19 -7.90 1.25 16.90
CA VAL A 19 -6.88 2.30 16.95
C VAL A 19 -7.34 3.48 17.81
N ARG A 20 -8.59 3.91 17.64
CA ARG A 20 -9.19 4.99 18.44
C ARG A 20 -9.19 4.65 19.92
N LEU A 21 -9.61 3.44 20.28
CA LEU A 21 -9.62 2.97 21.67
C LEU A 21 -8.21 2.95 22.27
N VAL A 22 -7.19 2.55 21.51
CA VAL A 22 -5.78 2.60 21.97
C VAL A 22 -5.32 4.04 22.21
N ARG A 23 -5.73 4.99 21.38
CA ARG A 23 -5.41 6.41 21.56
C ARG A 23 -6.11 6.99 22.78
N GLU A 24 -7.41 6.75 22.93
CA GLU A 24 -8.23 7.23 24.06
C GLU A 24 -7.74 6.69 25.41
N GLN A 25 -7.33 5.42 25.46
CA GLN A 25 -6.87 4.80 26.71
C GLN A 25 -5.35 4.90 26.92
N ARG A 26 -4.62 5.63 26.07
CA ARG A 26 -3.15 5.63 26.12
C ARG A 26 -2.61 6.06 27.50
N ASP A 27 -3.19 7.09 28.09
CA ASP A 27 -2.71 7.67 29.35
C ASP A 27 -3.00 6.78 30.58
N ALA A 28 -3.89 5.80 30.43
CA ALA A 28 -4.18 4.80 31.47
C ALA A 28 -3.11 3.69 31.55
N TYR A 29 -2.14 3.68 30.63
CA TYR A 29 -1.10 2.64 30.57
C TYR A 29 0.31 3.26 30.53
N PRO A 30 1.30 2.60 31.13
CA PRO A 30 2.67 3.12 31.18
C PRO A 30 3.34 3.20 29.80
N THR A 31 2.90 2.38 28.84
CA THR A 31 3.44 2.36 27.47
C THR A 31 2.34 2.11 26.45
N GLN A 32 2.57 2.53 25.21
CA GLN A 32 1.68 2.20 24.09
C GLN A 32 1.49 0.69 23.94
N TRP A 33 2.58 -0.06 24.15
CA TRP A 33 2.57 -1.50 24.00
C TRP A 33 1.70 -2.16 25.06
N ALA A 34 1.74 -1.68 26.31
CA ALA A 34 0.85 -2.15 27.36
C ALA A 34 -0.64 -1.90 27.02
N ALA A 35 -0.97 -0.71 26.50
CA ALA A 35 -2.33 -0.42 26.02
C ALA A 35 -2.75 -1.37 24.88
N ILE A 36 -1.87 -1.59 23.90
CA ILE A 36 -2.12 -2.52 22.78
C ILE A 36 -2.34 -3.95 23.29
N GLN A 37 -1.51 -4.44 24.21
CA GLN A 37 -1.64 -5.78 24.78
C GLN A 37 -2.95 -5.94 25.56
N ALA A 38 -3.39 -4.92 26.29
CA ALA A 38 -4.64 -4.95 27.04
C ALA A 38 -5.89 -4.85 26.14
N ILE A 39 -5.80 -4.15 25.01
CA ILE A 39 -6.95 -3.90 24.12
C ILE A 39 -7.11 -4.99 23.05
N ALA A 40 -6.03 -5.56 22.53
CA ALA A 40 -6.09 -6.54 21.43
C ALA A 40 -7.03 -7.75 21.70
N PRO A 41 -7.04 -8.37 22.91
CA PRO A 41 -7.98 -9.44 23.23
C PRO A 41 -9.45 -9.00 23.19
N LYS A 42 -9.75 -7.75 23.58
CA LYS A 42 -11.12 -7.19 23.58
C LYS A 42 -11.67 -7.02 22.17
N ILE A 43 -10.80 -6.83 21.19
CA ILE A 43 -11.15 -6.71 19.76
C ILE A 43 -11.14 -8.08 19.06
N GLY A 44 -10.49 -9.08 19.65
CA GLY A 44 -10.31 -10.40 19.04
C GLY A 44 -9.20 -10.43 17.98
N CYS A 45 -8.22 -9.52 18.05
CA CYS A 45 -7.05 -9.48 17.16
C CYS A 45 -5.75 -9.78 17.92
N SER A 46 -4.67 -10.06 17.19
CA SER A 46 -3.35 -10.16 17.82
C SER A 46 -2.81 -8.78 18.19
N ALA A 47 -1.98 -8.70 19.24
CA ALA A 47 -1.33 -7.46 19.64
C ALA A 47 -0.45 -6.87 18.52
N GLU A 48 0.23 -7.71 17.74
CA GLU A 48 1.02 -7.29 16.57
C GLU A 48 0.16 -6.72 15.44
N ALA A 49 -1.04 -7.26 15.20
CA ALA A 49 -1.96 -6.69 14.22
C ALA A 49 -2.40 -5.28 14.65
N LEU A 50 -2.82 -5.13 15.91
CA LEU A 50 -3.22 -3.84 16.46
C LEU A 50 -2.08 -2.82 16.46
N ARG A 51 -0.87 -3.23 16.84
CA ARG A 51 0.35 -2.41 16.74
C ARG A 51 0.59 -1.91 15.32
N THR A 52 0.40 -2.78 14.33
CA THR A 52 0.58 -2.40 12.92
C THR A 52 -0.45 -1.36 12.49
N TRP A 53 -1.70 -1.48 12.93
CA TRP A 53 -2.76 -0.49 12.64
C TRP A 53 -2.48 0.85 13.33
N VAL A 54 -2.10 0.84 14.60
CA VAL A 54 -1.72 2.05 15.34
C VAL A 54 -0.57 2.76 14.65
N ARG A 55 0.51 2.04 14.30
CA ARG A 55 1.66 2.62 13.59
C ARG A 55 1.32 3.17 12.21
N ARG A 56 0.35 2.57 11.52
CA ARG A 56 -0.14 3.11 10.25
C ARG A 56 -0.88 4.42 10.49
N ALA A 57 -1.79 4.45 11.46
CA ALA A 57 -2.52 5.66 11.82
C ALA A 57 -1.61 6.80 12.33
N GLU A 58 -0.53 6.46 13.05
CA GLU A 58 0.51 7.44 13.44
C GLU A 58 1.20 8.06 12.22
N ARG A 59 1.54 7.24 11.21
CA ARG A 59 2.15 7.75 9.97
C ARG A 59 1.17 8.61 9.19
N ASP A 60 -0.07 8.15 9.06
CA ASP A 60 -1.13 8.87 8.35
C ASP A 60 -1.46 10.20 9.04
N ALA A 61 -1.25 10.30 10.37
CA ALA A 61 -1.36 11.54 11.14
C ALA A 61 -0.08 12.39 11.19
N GLY A 62 1.02 11.95 10.57
CA GLY A 62 2.31 12.66 10.60
C GLY A 62 3.07 12.56 11.94
N GLU A 63 2.58 11.75 12.89
CA GLU A 63 3.21 11.52 14.20
C GLU A 63 4.46 10.63 14.11
N ARG A 64 4.61 9.91 12.99
CA ARG A 64 5.70 8.95 12.77
C ARG A 64 6.24 9.06 11.35
N PRO A 65 7.57 8.99 11.14
CA PRO A 65 8.14 8.99 9.81
C PRO A 65 7.73 7.76 9.00
N GLY A 66 7.60 7.97 7.69
CA GLY A 66 7.27 6.98 6.68
C GLY A 66 6.13 7.44 5.77
N LEU A 67 5.96 6.73 4.65
CA LEU A 67 4.89 7.03 3.71
C LEU A 67 3.51 6.79 4.35
N THR A 68 2.62 7.75 4.16
CA THR A 68 1.19 7.59 4.48
C THR A 68 0.56 6.54 3.57
N THR A 69 -0.63 6.09 3.95
CA THR A 69 -1.44 5.18 3.15
C THR A 69 -1.73 5.79 1.78
N ASP A 70 -2.11 7.06 1.72
CA ASP A 70 -2.43 7.76 0.47
C ASP A 70 -1.20 7.95 -0.41
N GLU A 71 -0.06 8.34 0.16
CA GLU A 71 1.20 8.48 -0.58
C GLU A 71 1.63 7.15 -1.20
N ARG A 72 1.45 6.05 -0.46
CA ARG A 72 1.77 4.70 -0.95
C ARG A 72 0.83 4.27 -2.08
N GLU A 73 -0.44 4.63 -2.02
CA GLU A 73 -1.40 4.34 -3.09
C GLU A 73 -1.09 5.15 -4.35
N ARG A 74 -0.83 6.44 -4.19
CA ARG A 74 -0.41 7.31 -5.30
C ARG A 74 0.87 6.81 -5.95
N LEU A 75 1.87 6.41 -5.17
CA LEU A 75 3.12 5.86 -5.69
C LEU A 75 2.88 4.61 -6.53
N LYS A 76 2.04 3.68 -6.06
CA LYS A 76 1.67 2.48 -6.83
C LYS A 76 0.93 2.82 -8.14
N ALA A 77 0.04 3.81 -8.10
CA ALA A 77 -0.68 4.25 -9.30
C ALA A 77 0.30 4.83 -10.33
N LEU A 78 1.21 5.70 -9.89
CA LEU A 78 2.25 6.28 -10.74
C LEU A 78 3.22 5.22 -11.29
N GLU A 79 3.63 4.24 -10.48
CA GLU A 79 4.46 3.12 -10.96
C GLU A 79 3.75 2.26 -12.00
N ARG A 80 2.44 2.11 -11.88
CA ARG A 80 1.63 1.42 -12.88
C ARG A 80 1.56 2.22 -14.18
N GLU A 81 1.22 3.50 -14.09
CA GLU A 81 1.14 4.40 -15.24
C GLU A 81 2.49 4.48 -15.96
N ASN A 82 3.60 4.62 -15.22
CA ASN A 82 4.93 4.67 -15.81
C ASN A 82 5.28 3.39 -16.59
N ARG A 83 4.85 2.21 -16.09
CA ARG A 83 5.02 0.93 -16.81
C ARG A 83 4.19 0.89 -18.09
N GLU A 84 2.95 1.35 -18.04
CA GLU A 84 2.06 1.41 -19.20
C GLU A 84 2.62 2.38 -20.27
N LEU A 85 3.07 3.57 -19.85
CA LEU A 85 3.71 4.56 -20.74
C LEU A 85 5.01 4.04 -21.36
N LYS A 86 5.85 3.33 -20.60
CA LYS A 86 7.06 2.71 -21.14
C LYS A 86 6.74 1.68 -22.21
N ARG A 87 5.71 0.85 -21.97
CA ARG A 87 5.24 -0.14 -22.94
C ARG A 87 4.69 0.52 -24.21
N ALA A 88 3.88 1.57 -24.07
CA ALA A 88 3.35 2.33 -25.21
C ALA A 88 4.47 2.95 -26.05
N ASN A 89 5.46 3.58 -25.39
CA ASN A 89 6.63 4.13 -26.07
C ASN A 89 7.44 3.07 -26.81
N GLU A 90 7.58 1.88 -26.26
CA GLU A 90 8.27 0.77 -26.93
C GLU A 90 7.55 0.34 -28.21
N ILE A 91 6.22 0.25 -28.16
CA ILE A 91 5.38 -0.08 -29.34
C ILE A 91 5.54 1.00 -30.40
N LEU A 92 5.45 2.29 -30.02
CA LEU A 92 5.60 3.40 -30.95
C LEU A 92 6.98 3.40 -31.61
N ARG A 93 8.05 3.18 -30.84
CA ARG A 93 9.42 3.08 -31.39
C ARG A 93 9.55 1.95 -32.40
N LYS A 94 8.99 0.78 -32.10
CA LYS A 94 8.99 -0.37 -33.01
C LYS A 94 8.20 -0.07 -34.29
N ALA A 95 7.04 0.58 -34.18
CA ALA A 95 6.25 0.98 -35.33
C ALA A 95 7.00 2.01 -36.19
N SER A 96 7.58 3.05 -35.59
CA SER A 96 8.38 4.05 -36.33
C SER A 96 9.56 3.41 -37.06
N ALA A 97 10.28 2.48 -36.42
CA ALA A 97 11.38 1.76 -37.06
C ALA A 97 10.89 0.90 -38.24
N PHE A 98 9.75 0.23 -38.10
CA PHE A 98 9.14 -0.56 -39.18
C PHE A 98 8.77 0.33 -40.37
N PHE A 99 8.10 1.46 -40.13
CA PHE A 99 7.71 2.37 -41.22
C PHE A 99 8.92 3.02 -41.90
N ALA A 100 9.94 3.44 -41.14
CA ALA A 100 11.17 3.98 -41.72
C ALA A 100 11.88 2.96 -42.62
N ALA A 101 11.93 1.69 -42.22
CA ALA A 101 12.50 0.63 -43.06
C ALA A 101 11.68 0.39 -44.34
N ALA A 102 10.34 0.42 -44.24
CA ALA A 102 9.46 0.27 -45.39
C ALA A 102 9.57 1.44 -46.39
N GLU A 103 9.73 2.67 -45.91
CA GLU A 103 9.98 3.83 -46.78
C GLU A 103 11.31 3.69 -47.53
N LEU A 104 12.39 3.26 -46.85
CA LEU A 104 13.69 3.04 -47.49
C LEU A 104 13.61 1.98 -48.60
N ASP A 105 12.93 0.85 -48.39
CA ASP A 105 12.76 -0.20 -49.41
C ASP A 105 12.01 0.29 -50.66
N ARG A 106 11.10 1.27 -50.49
CA ARG A 106 10.35 1.87 -51.61
C ARG A 106 11.23 2.78 -52.47
N PHE A 107 12.24 3.44 -51.89
CA PHE A 107 13.14 4.32 -52.62
C PHE A 107 14.32 3.59 -53.27
N THR A 108 14.60 2.34 -52.88
CA THR A 108 15.68 1.52 -53.46
C THR A 108 15.25 0.58 -54.58
N LYS A 109 13.96 0.58 -54.96
CA LYS A 109 13.41 -0.11 -56.14
C LYS A 109 13.08 0.89 -57.24
#